data_AF-A0A8J7DBD3-F1
#
_entry.id   AF-A0A8J7DBD3-F1
#
_cell.length_a   1.000
_cell.length_b   1.000
_cell.length_c   1.000
_cell.angle_alpha   90.00
_cell.angle_beta   90.00
_cell.angle_gamma   90.00
#
_symmetry.space_group_name_H-M   'P 1'
#
loop_
_entity.id
_entity.type
_entity.pdbx_description
1 polymer ?
#
loop_
_entity_poly.entity_id
_entity_poly.type
_entity_poly.pdbx_seq_one_letter_code
_entity_poly.pdbx_strand_id
1 'polypeptide(L)'
;MKNRLKELRQLHQWSQSDLARELGVSRQAVNGFESGKFDPSLDMAFKIASLFNVSLENVFIYEEKNSMQTLVERFKNYFGFEFGFERFTQKAINAVQFARNEAARSHKSQVELEHLLAGLLADQTTTSACLLRANGMTLVIETNEHSFESRENPKFSRQSKFVLELALQVVRLPGKNSIGTEHLLWGLLRLAETDKTTASKLFQGYEIDLETLNNQLAEMI
;
A
#
# COMPACT_ATOMS: atom_id res chain seq x y z
N MET A 1 -1.55 -11.62 19.13
CA MET A 1 -0.75 -10.41 19.45
C MET A 1 0.52 -10.79 20.24
N LYS A 2 1.67 -10.11 20.03
CA LYS A 2 2.85 -10.33 20.91
C LYS A 2 2.54 -9.79 22.31
N ASN A 3 2.95 -10.49 23.35
CA ASN A 3 2.69 -10.10 24.74
C ASN A 3 3.84 -10.50 25.66
N ARG A 4 3.92 -9.87 26.82
CA ARG A 4 4.90 -10.13 27.87
C ARG A 4 4.30 -10.86 29.07
N LEU A 5 3.16 -11.53 28.88
CA LEU A 5 2.40 -12.12 29.99
C LEU A 5 3.19 -13.21 30.73
N LYS A 6 3.95 -14.01 29.98
CA LYS A 6 4.84 -15.02 30.54
C LYS A 6 5.95 -14.41 31.40
N GLU A 7 6.52 -13.28 30.96
CA GLU A 7 7.58 -12.56 31.68
C GLU A 7 7.02 -11.95 32.97
N LEU A 8 5.90 -11.23 32.88
CA LEU A 8 5.20 -10.65 34.04
C LEU A 8 4.82 -11.72 35.06
N ARG A 9 4.30 -12.86 34.60
CA ARG A 9 3.99 -14.00 35.48
C ARG A 9 5.23 -14.53 36.19
N GLN A 10 6.35 -14.68 35.47
CA GLN A 10 7.60 -15.19 36.04
C GLN A 10 8.22 -14.24 37.05
N LEU A 11 8.10 -12.92 36.86
CA LEU A 11 8.54 -11.91 37.83
C LEU A 11 7.76 -12.03 39.15
N HIS A 12 6.49 -12.41 39.09
CA HIS A 12 5.65 -12.70 40.25
C HIS A 12 5.80 -14.13 40.78
N GLN A 13 6.72 -14.94 40.22
CA GLN A 13 6.93 -16.34 40.55
C GLN A 13 5.67 -17.22 40.43
N TRP A 14 4.71 -16.83 39.59
CA TRP A 14 3.45 -17.53 39.42
C TRP A 14 3.55 -18.65 38.39
N SER A 15 2.82 -19.74 38.58
CA SER A 15 2.56 -20.73 37.52
C SER A 15 1.40 -20.29 36.62
N GLN A 16 1.24 -20.89 35.43
CA GLN A 16 0.08 -20.60 34.57
C GLN A 16 -1.25 -20.84 35.29
N SER A 17 -1.29 -21.81 36.22
CA SER A 17 -2.47 -22.11 37.03
C SER A 17 -2.73 -21.02 38.07
N ASP A 18 -1.68 -20.43 38.66
CA ASP A 18 -1.82 -19.32 39.61
C ASP A 18 -2.37 -18.08 38.91
N LEU A 19 -1.80 -17.72 37.76
CA LEU A 19 -2.31 -16.60 36.97
C LEU A 19 -3.76 -16.85 36.51
N ALA A 20 -4.10 -18.09 36.19
CA ALA A 20 -5.47 -18.45 35.81
C ALA A 20 -6.46 -18.24 36.97
N ARG A 21 -6.04 -18.58 38.20
CA ARG A 21 -6.82 -18.33 39.41
C ARG A 21 -7.04 -16.83 39.63
N GLU A 22 -5.99 -16.01 39.55
CA GLU A 22 -6.10 -14.55 39.73
C GLU A 22 -6.98 -13.89 38.67
N LEU A 23 -6.93 -14.38 37.44
CA LEU A 23 -7.74 -13.86 36.34
C LEU A 23 -9.17 -14.44 36.30
N GLY A 24 -9.45 -15.51 37.05
CA GLY A 24 -10.74 -16.20 37.04
C GLY A 24 -11.01 -16.94 35.72
N VAL A 25 -9.96 -17.50 35.10
CA VAL A 25 -10.03 -18.21 33.82
C VAL A 25 -9.42 -19.60 33.95
N SER A 26 -9.53 -20.43 32.91
CA SER A 26 -8.87 -21.74 32.89
C SER A 26 -7.36 -21.61 32.63
N ARG A 27 -6.55 -22.56 33.12
CA ARG A 27 -5.11 -22.63 32.78
C ARG A 27 -4.90 -22.66 31.25
N GLN A 28 -5.79 -23.31 30.51
CA GLN A 28 -5.75 -23.35 29.05
C GLN A 28 -5.92 -21.97 28.44
N ALA A 29 -6.74 -21.10 29.04
CA ALA A 29 -6.90 -19.72 28.61
C ALA A 29 -5.61 -18.92 28.79
N VAL A 30 -4.96 -19.04 29.95
CA VAL A 30 -3.65 -18.41 30.19
C VAL A 30 -2.60 -18.89 29.19
N ASN A 31 -2.53 -20.20 28.93
CA ASN A 31 -1.63 -20.73 27.90
C ASN A 31 -1.96 -20.17 26.51
N GLY A 32 -3.24 -20.05 26.18
CA GLY A 32 -3.71 -19.43 24.93
C GLY A 32 -3.27 -17.97 24.79
N PHE A 33 -3.37 -17.19 25.87
CA PHE A 33 -2.90 -15.81 25.92
C PHE A 33 -1.37 -15.72 25.79
N GLU A 34 -0.61 -16.47 26.58
CA GLU A 34 0.87 -16.43 26.56
C GLU A 34 1.45 -16.87 25.21
N SER A 35 0.86 -17.89 24.57
CA SER A 35 1.31 -18.39 23.27
C SER A 35 0.80 -17.55 22.09
N GLY A 36 -0.14 -16.63 22.32
CA GLY A 36 -0.81 -15.86 21.26
C GLY A 36 -1.74 -16.69 20.38
N LYS A 37 -2.18 -17.88 20.85
CA LYS A 37 -3.14 -18.75 20.13
C LYS A 37 -4.49 -18.05 19.92
N PHE A 38 -4.89 -17.22 20.87
CA PHE A 38 -6.02 -16.31 20.74
C PHE A 38 -5.79 -15.09 21.64
N ASP A 39 -6.36 -13.97 21.25
CA ASP A 39 -6.22 -12.72 21.98
C ASP A 39 -7.29 -12.65 23.11
N PRO A 40 -6.94 -12.14 24.30
CA PRO A 40 -7.93 -11.86 25.34
C PRO A 40 -8.94 -10.80 24.86
N SER A 41 -10.16 -10.83 25.41
CA SER A 41 -11.10 -9.73 25.21
C SER A 41 -10.52 -8.42 25.75
N LEU A 42 -11.05 -7.28 25.29
CA LEU A 42 -10.60 -5.97 25.76
C LEU A 42 -10.68 -5.85 27.29
N ASP A 43 -11.80 -6.29 27.88
CA ASP A 43 -11.98 -6.31 29.34
C ASP A 43 -10.94 -7.18 30.04
N MET A 44 -10.64 -8.36 29.49
CA MET A 44 -9.62 -9.25 30.04
C MET A 44 -8.21 -8.65 29.89
N ALA A 45 -7.93 -7.94 28.80
CA ALA A 45 -6.67 -7.26 28.58
C ALA A 45 -6.44 -6.15 29.61
N PHE A 46 -7.47 -5.34 29.90
CA PHE A 46 -7.42 -4.36 30.99
C PHE A 46 -7.28 -5.03 32.35
N LYS A 47 -8.02 -6.10 32.61
CA LYS A 47 -7.92 -6.86 33.87
C LYS A 47 -6.51 -7.39 34.10
N ILE A 48 -5.85 -7.91 33.06
CA ILE A 48 -4.46 -8.36 33.10
C ILE A 48 -3.51 -7.19 33.40
N ALA A 49 -3.67 -6.06 32.70
CA ALA A 49 -2.84 -4.86 32.93
C ALA A 49 -2.97 -4.35 34.37
N SER A 50 -4.19 -4.29 34.89
CA SER A 50 -4.47 -3.94 36.29
C SER A 50 -3.89 -4.94 37.28
N LEU A 51 -3.96 -6.26 36.99
CA LEU A 51 -3.41 -7.30 37.87
C LEU A 51 -1.91 -7.14 38.09
N PHE A 52 -1.17 -6.78 37.04
CA PHE A 52 0.27 -6.57 37.09
C PHE A 52 0.68 -5.12 37.39
N ASN A 53 -0.28 -4.22 37.60
CA ASN A 53 -0.07 -2.79 37.83
C ASN A 53 0.83 -2.12 36.78
N VAL A 54 0.60 -2.44 35.50
CA VAL A 54 1.33 -1.87 34.36
C VAL A 54 0.34 -1.34 33.32
N SER A 55 0.80 -0.46 32.42
CA SER A 55 0.00 -0.03 31.28
C SER A 55 -0.28 -1.19 30.32
N LEU A 56 -1.37 -1.07 29.56
CA LEU A 56 -1.78 -2.07 28.57
C LEU A 56 -0.68 -2.37 27.54
N GLU A 57 0.04 -1.32 27.11
CA GLU A 57 1.15 -1.37 26.15
C GLU A 57 2.37 -2.14 26.68
N ASN A 58 2.56 -2.18 28.01
CA ASN A 58 3.62 -2.95 28.64
C ASN A 58 3.28 -4.44 28.75
N VAL A 59 2.00 -4.80 28.74
CA VAL A 59 1.54 -6.20 28.69
C VAL A 59 1.50 -6.70 27.26
N PHE A 60 0.91 -5.91 26.37
CA PHE A 60 0.61 -6.29 25.00
C PHE A 60 1.37 -5.40 24.03
N ILE A 61 2.30 -6.01 23.30
CA ILE A 61 3.12 -5.32 22.34
C ILE A 61 2.32 -5.21 21.05
N TYR A 62 1.73 -4.03 20.86
CA TYR A 62 1.25 -3.63 19.55
C TYR A 62 2.48 -3.30 18.71
N GLU A 63 2.98 -4.30 17.98
CA GLU A 63 3.84 -4.00 16.85
C GLU A 63 2.94 -3.29 15.84
N GLU A 64 3.13 -1.97 15.68
CA GLU A 64 2.72 -1.31 14.45
C GLU A 64 3.33 -2.11 13.32
N LYS A 65 2.55 -3.02 12.74
CA LYS A 65 2.79 -3.52 11.40
C LYS A 65 2.81 -2.27 10.56
N ASN A 66 4.01 -1.77 10.29
CA ASN A 66 4.40 -0.63 9.48
C ASN A 66 3.16 -0.07 8.78
N SER A 67 2.60 1.09 9.17
CA SER A 67 1.22 1.51 8.83
C SER A 67 0.84 1.31 7.36
N MET A 68 1.83 1.35 6.48
CA MET A 68 1.80 0.89 5.10
C MET A 68 1.42 -0.58 4.88
N GLN A 69 2.06 -1.55 5.54
CA GLN A 69 1.72 -2.97 5.52
C GLN A 69 0.32 -3.24 6.07
N THR A 70 -0.12 -2.62 7.16
CA THR A 70 -1.51 -2.79 7.64
C THR A 70 -2.53 -2.16 6.70
N LEU A 71 -2.22 -1.00 6.10
CA LEU A 71 -3.02 -0.43 5.02
C LEU A 71 -3.08 -1.39 3.84
N VAL A 72 -1.94 -1.87 3.33
CA VAL A 72 -1.83 -2.83 2.23
C VAL A 72 -2.60 -4.12 2.54
N GLU A 73 -2.57 -4.62 3.77
CA GLU A 73 -3.27 -5.85 4.20
C GLU A 73 -4.78 -5.62 4.37
N ARG A 74 -5.19 -4.45 4.87
CA ARG A 74 -6.59 -4.01 4.87
C ARG A 74 -7.10 -3.75 3.44
N PHE A 75 -6.26 -3.20 2.56
CA PHE A 75 -6.55 -3.03 1.13
C PHE A 75 -6.71 -4.39 0.45
N LYS A 76 -5.81 -5.36 0.69
CA LYS A 76 -5.93 -6.75 0.22
C LYS A 76 -7.22 -7.42 0.70
N ASN A 77 -7.62 -7.21 1.95
CA ASN A 77 -8.82 -7.83 2.52
C ASN A 77 -10.12 -7.13 2.11
N TYR A 78 -10.09 -5.82 1.86
CA TYR A 78 -11.27 -5.07 1.42
C TYR A 78 -11.51 -5.17 -0.09
N PHE A 79 -10.44 -5.37 -0.88
CA PHE A 79 -10.53 -5.44 -2.34
C PHE A 79 -10.28 -6.84 -2.93
N GLY A 80 -9.72 -7.79 -2.18
CA GLY A 80 -9.33 -9.10 -2.69
C GLY A 80 -8.24 -8.96 -3.76
N PHE A 81 -7.01 -9.41 -3.49
CA PHE A 81 -5.92 -9.28 -4.48
C PHE A 81 -6.05 -10.21 -5.71
N GLU A 82 -7.28 -10.61 -6.05
CA GLU A 82 -7.66 -11.35 -7.25
C GLU A 82 -8.70 -10.63 -8.14
N PHE A 83 -9.23 -9.45 -7.78
CA PHE A 83 -10.09 -8.63 -8.67
C PHE A 83 -9.81 -7.13 -8.44
N GLY A 84 -9.78 -6.25 -9.44
CA GLY A 84 -9.97 -6.41 -10.87
C GLY A 84 -9.78 -5.03 -11.49
N PHE A 85 -9.17 -4.96 -12.67
CA PHE A 85 -9.14 -3.77 -13.50
C PHE A 85 -10.55 -3.26 -13.91
N GLU A 86 -11.63 -3.87 -13.41
CA GLU A 86 -13.03 -3.54 -13.70
C GLU A 86 -13.40 -2.08 -13.41
N ARG A 87 -12.72 -1.46 -12.44
CA ARG A 87 -12.89 -0.03 -12.15
C ARG A 87 -11.93 0.86 -12.93
N PHE A 88 -10.91 0.30 -13.58
CA PHE A 88 -10.00 1.04 -14.43
C PHE A 88 -10.63 1.27 -15.79
N THR A 89 -10.45 2.46 -16.32
CA THR A 89 -10.74 2.71 -17.74
C THR A 89 -9.80 1.86 -18.60
N GLN A 90 -10.23 1.49 -19.81
CA GLN A 90 -9.37 0.74 -20.73
C GLN A 90 -8.02 1.43 -20.98
N LYS A 91 -8.01 2.76 -21.05
CA LYS A 91 -6.79 3.57 -21.17
C LYS A 91 -5.82 3.36 -19.99
N ALA A 92 -6.35 3.31 -18.76
CA ALA A 92 -5.54 3.05 -17.58
C ALA A 92 -5.05 1.60 -17.50
N ILE A 93 -5.85 0.63 -17.95
CA ILE A 93 -5.43 -0.77 -18.10
C ILE A 93 -4.25 -0.86 -19.08
N ASN A 94 -4.39 -0.24 -20.26
CA ASN A 94 -3.37 -0.25 -21.30
C ASN A 94 -2.07 0.40 -20.82
N ALA A 95 -2.13 1.51 -20.06
CA ALA A 95 -0.95 2.13 -19.49
C ALA A 95 -0.19 1.18 -18.54
N VAL A 96 -0.90 0.46 -17.67
CA VAL A 96 -0.28 -0.50 -16.74
C VAL A 96 0.25 -1.74 -17.47
N GLN A 97 -0.44 -2.20 -18.51
CA GLN A 97 0.04 -3.29 -19.37
C GLN A 97 1.30 -2.89 -20.11
N PHE A 98 1.34 -1.68 -20.67
CA PHE A 98 2.53 -1.13 -21.31
C PHE A 98 3.71 -1.13 -20.34
N ALA A 99 3.52 -0.63 -19.10
CA ALA A 99 4.56 -0.62 -18.08
C ALA A 99 5.12 -2.02 -17.78
N ARG A 100 4.26 -3.05 -17.73
CA ARG A 100 4.70 -4.44 -17.57
C ARG A 100 5.50 -4.94 -18.75
N ASN A 101 5.03 -4.67 -19.96
CA ASN A 101 5.71 -5.07 -21.18
C ASN A 101 7.07 -4.41 -21.29
N GLU A 102 7.19 -3.14 -20.91
CA GLU A 102 8.44 -2.41 -20.96
C GLU A 102 9.46 -2.94 -19.94
N ALA A 103 9.01 -3.27 -18.73
CA ALA A 103 9.86 -3.94 -17.74
C ALA A 103 10.36 -5.30 -18.24
N ALA A 104 9.48 -6.09 -18.87
CA ALA A 104 9.84 -7.36 -19.48
C ALA A 104 10.84 -7.21 -20.64
N ARG A 105 10.62 -6.25 -21.53
CA ARG A 105 11.54 -5.92 -22.66
C ARG A 105 12.92 -5.50 -22.16
N SER A 106 12.96 -4.77 -21.06
CA SER A 106 14.20 -4.34 -20.41
C SER A 106 14.81 -5.41 -19.49
N HIS A 107 14.29 -6.65 -19.51
CA HIS A 107 14.71 -7.77 -18.67
C HIS A 107 14.75 -7.46 -17.17
N LYS A 108 13.88 -6.56 -16.70
CA LYS A 108 13.74 -6.19 -15.30
C LYS A 108 12.83 -7.18 -14.59
N SER A 109 13.25 -7.61 -13.41
CA SER A 109 12.46 -8.54 -12.58
C SER A 109 11.21 -7.90 -11.97
N GLN A 110 11.14 -6.56 -11.98
CA GLN A 110 10.04 -5.79 -11.41
C GLN A 110 9.67 -4.59 -12.28
N VAL A 111 8.39 -4.21 -12.23
CA VAL A 111 7.89 -2.96 -12.81
C VAL A 111 8.22 -1.81 -11.85
N GLU A 112 9.19 -0.99 -12.23
CA GLU A 112 9.63 0.22 -11.50
C GLU A 112 8.87 1.48 -11.93
N LEU A 113 9.12 2.61 -11.25
CA LEU A 113 8.39 3.87 -11.47
C LEU A 113 8.56 4.42 -12.90
N GLU A 114 9.75 4.28 -13.47
CA GLU A 114 10.06 4.67 -14.85
C GLU A 114 9.16 3.95 -15.87
N HIS A 115 8.88 2.67 -15.64
CA HIS A 115 7.99 1.89 -16.51
C HIS A 115 6.53 2.35 -16.38
N LEU A 116 6.07 2.68 -15.16
CA LEU A 116 4.75 3.27 -14.95
C LEU A 116 4.61 4.61 -15.65
N LEU A 117 5.62 5.49 -15.51
CA LEU A 117 5.65 6.78 -16.20
C LEU A 117 5.64 6.62 -17.72
N ALA A 118 6.43 5.68 -18.27
CA ALA A 118 6.40 5.36 -19.69
C ALA A 118 5.01 4.86 -20.14
N GLY A 119 4.36 4.02 -19.34
CA GLY A 119 2.99 3.58 -19.59
C GLY A 119 1.97 4.72 -19.65
N LEU A 120 2.11 5.73 -18.79
CA LEU A 120 1.25 6.93 -18.77
C LEU A 120 1.49 7.86 -19.96
N LEU A 121 2.61 7.71 -20.67
CA LEU A 121 2.99 8.47 -21.86
C LEU A 121 2.77 7.71 -23.17
N ALA A 122 2.57 6.39 -23.10
CA ALA A 122 2.45 5.52 -24.27
C ALA A 122 1.26 5.90 -25.17
N ASP A 123 0.10 6.22 -24.58
CA ASP A 123 -1.05 6.74 -25.32
C ASP A 123 -1.16 8.26 -25.14
N GLN A 124 -0.81 8.98 -26.21
CA GLN A 124 -0.78 10.44 -26.26
C GLN A 124 -2.16 11.09 -26.11
N THR A 125 -3.24 10.31 -26.25
CA THR A 125 -4.63 10.78 -26.13
C THR A 125 -5.16 10.67 -24.70
N THR A 126 -4.33 10.22 -23.76
CA THR A 126 -4.71 10.07 -22.36
C THR A 126 -4.53 11.38 -21.59
N THR A 127 -5.36 11.57 -20.56
CA THR A 127 -5.29 12.74 -19.68
C THR A 127 -3.90 12.88 -19.06
N SER A 128 -3.34 11.78 -18.54
CA SER A 128 -1.98 11.75 -17.99
C SER A 128 -0.92 12.22 -18.99
N ALA A 129 -0.95 11.74 -20.23
CA ALA A 129 0.03 12.11 -21.24
C ALA A 129 -0.08 13.60 -21.61
N CYS A 130 -1.32 14.10 -21.76
CA CYS A 130 -1.57 15.51 -22.02
C CYS A 130 -1.04 16.40 -20.89
N LEU A 131 -1.33 16.05 -19.63
CA LEU A 131 -0.88 16.81 -18.46
C LEU A 131 0.65 16.78 -18.32
N LEU A 132 1.28 15.61 -18.44
CA LEU A 132 2.75 15.51 -18.37
C LEU A 132 3.43 16.38 -19.44
N ARG A 133 2.93 16.34 -20.69
CA ARG A 133 3.47 17.15 -21.79
C ARG A 133 3.24 18.65 -21.61
N ALA A 134 2.04 19.03 -21.15
CA ALA A 134 1.71 20.43 -20.87
C ALA A 134 2.63 21.03 -19.78
N ASN A 135 3.20 20.19 -18.92
CA ASN A 135 4.08 20.58 -17.82
C ASN A 135 5.56 20.23 -18.09
N GLY A 136 5.98 20.12 -19.35
CA GLY A 136 7.40 20.05 -19.73
C GLY A 136 7.93 18.67 -20.14
N MET A 137 7.14 17.60 -20.02
CA MET A 137 7.60 16.26 -20.44
C MET A 137 7.84 16.21 -21.97
N THR A 138 9.09 16.00 -22.37
CA THR A 138 9.50 15.88 -23.78
C THR A 138 9.68 14.44 -24.25
N LEU A 139 9.73 13.46 -23.33
CA LEU A 139 9.92 12.06 -23.67
C LEU A 139 8.80 11.55 -24.59
N VAL A 140 9.21 11.01 -25.73
CA VAL A 140 8.33 10.35 -26.69
C VAL A 140 8.48 8.85 -26.52
N ILE A 141 7.37 8.18 -26.23
CA ILE A 141 7.31 6.72 -26.19
C ILE A 141 6.86 6.23 -27.57
N GLU A 142 7.71 5.45 -28.23
CA GLU A 142 7.35 4.78 -29.47
C GLU A 142 6.53 3.51 -29.16
N THR A 143 5.34 3.43 -29.72
CA THR A 143 4.43 2.28 -29.54
C THR A 143 4.21 1.55 -30.85
N ASN A 144 4.13 0.23 -30.81
CA ASN A 144 3.69 -0.62 -31.92
C ASN A 144 2.46 -1.46 -31.52
N GLU A 145 1.94 -2.24 -32.45
CA GLU A 145 0.76 -3.09 -32.24
C GLU A 145 0.89 -4.08 -31.07
N HIS A 146 2.12 -4.45 -30.72
CA HIS A 146 2.42 -5.35 -29.62
C HIS A 146 2.78 -4.64 -28.30
N SER A 147 2.79 -3.30 -28.27
CA SER A 147 3.17 -2.54 -27.07
C SER A 147 2.20 -2.77 -25.90
N PHE A 148 0.96 -3.14 -26.18
CA PHE A 148 -0.11 -3.33 -25.19
C PHE A 148 -0.54 -4.79 -25.01
N GLU A 149 0.06 -5.73 -25.74
CA GLU A 149 -0.26 -7.16 -25.61
C GLU A 149 0.27 -7.73 -24.29
N SER A 150 -0.51 -8.58 -23.62
CA SER A 150 -0.04 -9.26 -22.42
C SER A 150 0.96 -10.36 -22.76
N ARG A 151 2.26 -10.13 -22.56
CA ARG A 151 3.32 -11.11 -22.83
C ARG A 151 3.84 -11.78 -21.56
N GLU A 152 4.29 -10.95 -20.63
CA GLU A 152 4.85 -11.36 -19.35
C GLU A 152 4.19 -10.59 -18.22
N ASN A 153 4.22 -11.15 -17.00
CA ASN A 153 3.59 -10.54 -15.83
C ASN A 153 4.60 -10.28 -14.71
N PRO A 154 5.58 -9.38 -14.93
CA PRO A 154 6.52 -8.98 -13.89
C PRO A 154 5.77 -8.39 -12.70
N LYS A 155 6.29 -8.66 -11.50
CA LYS A 155 5.71 -8.13 -10.26
C LYS A 155 6.02 -6.64 -10.15
N PHE A 156 5.10 -5.85 -9.59
CA PHE A 156 5.40 -4.44 -9.29
C PHE A 156 6.42 -4.33 -8.15
N SER A 157 7.30 -3.33 -8.24
CA SER A 157 8.13 -2.93 -7.10
C SER A 157 7.27 -2.43 -5.94
N ARG A 158 7.85 -2.32 -4.74
CA ARG A 158 7.11 -1.80 -3.57
C ARG A 158 6.55 -0.40 -3.81
N GLN A 159 7.31 0.47 -4.48
CA GLN A 159 6.91 1.83 -4.80
C GLN A 159 5.83 1.86 -5.88
N SER A 160 6.00 1.11 -6.97
CA SER A 160 5.00 1.01 -8.05
C SER A 160 3.67 0.45 -7.55
N LYS A 161 3.72 -0.55 -6.65
CA LYS A 161 2.51 -1.08 -6.01
C LYS A 161 1.80 0.00 -5.18
N PHE A 162 2.56 0.80 -4.44
CA PHE A 162 1.97 1.88 -3.64
C PHE A 162 1.32 2.97 -4.52
N VAL A 163 1.91 3.32 -5.67
CA VAL A 163 1.29 4.22 -6.66
C VAL A 163 -0.09 3.72 -7.10
N LEU A 164 -0.19 2.43 -7.45
CA LEU A 164 -1.47 1.82 -7.83
C LEU A 164 -2.48 1.83 -6.67
N GLU A 165 -2.02 1.57 -5.45
CA GLU A 165 -2.86 1.65 -4.25
C GLU A 165 -3.38 3.06 -3.98
N LEU A 166 -2.56 4.09 -4.18
CA LEU A 166 -2.97 5.48 -4.08
C LEU A 166 -4.04 5.80 -5.14
N ALA A 167 -3.83 5.41 -6.40
CA ALA A 167 -4.83 5.61 -7.46
C ALA A 167 -6.20 4.97 -7.12
N LEU A 168 -6.20 3.79 -6.49
CA LEU A 168 -7.41 3.12 -6.02
C LEU A 168 -8.16 3.89 -4.92
N GLN A 169 -7.46 4.71 -4.13
CA GLN A 169 -8.11 5.49 -3.05
C GLN A 169 -9.08 6.53 -3.60
N VAL A 170 -8.88 7.03 -4.83
CA VAL A 170 -9.75 8.04 -5.44
C VAL A 170 -11.19 7.53 -5.62
N VAL A 171 -11.38 6.24 -5.86
CA VAL A 171 -12.73 5.64 -6.00
C VAL A 171 -13.53 5.64 -4.69
N ARG A 172 -12.88 5.91 -3.56
CA ARG A 172 -13.57 6.12 -2.29
C ARG A 172 -14.26 7.49 -2.22
N LEU A 173 -13.95 8.40 -3.16
CA LEU A 173 -14.60 9.71 -3.23
C LEU A 173 -16.02 9.58 -3.80
N PRO A 174 -17.00 10.32 -3.24
CA PRO A 174 -18.37 10.30 -3.75
C PRO A 174 -18.43 10.66 -5.24
N GLY A 175 -19.12 9.84 -6.05
CA GLY A 175 -19.37 10.12 -7.47
C GLY A 175 -18.29 9.67 -8.46
N LYS A 176 -17.14 9.15 -7.99
CA LYS A 176 -16.09 8.62 -8.87
C LYS A 176 -16.23 7.11 -9.02
N ASN A 177 -16.70 6.68 -10.19
CA ASN A 177 -16.93 5.25 -10.47
C ASN A 177 -15.81 4.57 -11.26
N SER A 178 -14.85 5.33 -11.80
CA SER A 178 -13.79 4.81 -12.66
C SER A 178 -12.42 5.47 -12.45
N ILE A 179 -11.37 4.68 -12.61
CA ILE A 179 -9.96 5.08 -12.49
C ILE A 179 -9.39 5.30 -13.90
N GLY A 180 -9.31 6.56 -14.30
CA GLY A 180 -8.55 7.02 -15.46
C GLY A 180 -7.04 7.11 -15.24
N THR A 181 -6.30 7.51 -16.27
CA THR A 181 -4.84 7.63 -16.20
C THR A 181 -4.39 8.82 -15.35
N GLU A 182 -5.23 9.84 -15.19
CA GLU A 182 -5.03 10.96 -14.28
C GLU A 182 -4.90 10.52 -12.82
N HIS A 183 -5.64 9.49 -12.40
CA HIS A 183 -5.56 8.95 -11.05
C HIS A 183 -4.29 8.12 -10.82
N LEU A 184 -3.81 7.44 -11.87
CA LEU A 184 -2.51 6.77 -11.84
C LEU A 184 -1.37 7.80 -11.71
N LEU A 185 -1.46 8.91 -12.46
CA LEU A 185 -0.54 10.02 -12.36
C LEU A 185 -0.60 10.69 -10.97
N TRP A 186 -1.79 10.87 -10.41
CA TRP A 186 -1.97 11.34 -9.02
C TRP A 186 -1.20 10.49 -8.01
N GLY A 187 -1.33 9.17 -8.10
CA GLY A 187 -0.63 8.26 -7.20
C GLY A 187 0.89 8.40 -7.31
N LEU A 188 1.41 8.65 -8.52
CA LEU A 188 2.83 8.86 -8.76
C LEU A 188 3.33 10.19 -8.16
N LEU A 189 2.55 11.26 -8.33
CA LEU A 189 2.85 12.59 -7.77
C LEU A 189 2.81 12.58 -6.24
N ARG A 190 1.79 11.94 -5.66
CA ARG A 190 1.67 11.85 -4.20
C ARG A 190 2.83 11.08 -3.58
N LEU A 191 3.32 10.03 -4.25
CA LEU A 191 4.54 9.36 -3.83
C LEU A 191 5.75 10.32 -3.89
N ALA A 192 5.88 11.12 -4.95
CA ALA A 192 6.98 12.09 -5.10
C ALA A 192 6.96 13.19 -4.04
N GLU A 193 5.78 13.65 -3.59
CA GLU A 193 5.63 14.63 -2.51
C GLU A 193 6.04 14.08 -1.14
N THR A 194 5.66 12.82 -0.86
CA THR A 194 5.89 12.21 0.46
C THR A 194 7.34 11.81 0.69
N ASP A 195 8.17 11.74 -0.36
CA ASP A 195 9.53 11.22 -0.24
C ASP A 195 10.51 11.88 -1.25
N LYS A 196 11.63 12.42 -0.76
CA LYS A 196 12.74 12.95 -1.58
C LYS A 196 13.59 11.82 -2.19
N THR A 197 12.95 10.77 -2.68
CA THR A 197 13.61 9.56 -3.21
C THR A 197 13.42 9.45 -4.72
N THR A 198 13.37 8.22 -5.24
CA THR A 198 13.39 7.88 -6.67
C THR A 198 12.32 8.59 -7.47
N ALA A 199 11.11 8.76 -6.93
CA ALA A 199 10.01 9.44 -7.64
C ALA A 199 10.30 10.92 -7.89
N SER A 200 10.76 11.66 -6.87
CA SER A 200 11.20 13.06 -7.01
C SER A 200 12.33 13.21 -8.03
N LYS A 201 13.33 12.30 -7.98
CA LYS A 201 14.44 12.31 -8.95
C LYS A 201 13.99 12.00 -10.37
N LEU A 202 13.02 11.10 -10.53
CA LEU A 202 12.44 10.77 -11.83
C LEU A 202 11.82 12.01 -12.48
N PHE A 203 10.97 12.74 -11.76
CA PHE A 203 10.35 13.97 -12.28
C PHE A 203 11.37 15.09 -12.52
N GLN A 204 12.34 15.27 -11.63
CA GLN A 204 13.43 16.23 -11.82
C GLN A 204 14.24 15.94 -13.09
N GLY A 205 14.49 14.66 -13.40
CA GLY A 205 15.21 14.26 -14.61
C GLY A 205 14.48 14.59 -15.91
N TYR A 206 13.18 14.88 -15.85
CA TYR A 206 12.37 15.28 -17.01
C TYR A 206 11.93 16.74 -16.95
N GLU A 207 12.48 17.54 -16.03
CA GLU A 207 12.20 18.97 -15.89
C GLU A 207 10.69 19.31 -15.81
N ILE A 208 9.90 18.43 -15.21
CA ILE A 208 8.46 18.62 -15.07
C ILE A 208 8.16 19.69 -14.03
N ASP A 209 7.29 20.65 -14.36
CA ASP A 209 6.70 21.58 -13.40
C ASP A 209 5.68 20.84 -12.52
N LEU A 210 6.17 20.32 -11.39
CA LEU A 210 5.38 19.57 -10.43
C LEU A 210 4.30 20.41 -9.74
N GLU A 211 4.54 21.71 -9.55
CA GLU A 211 3.59 22.59 -8.86
C GLU A 211 2.37 22.83 -9.75
N THR A 212 2.61 23.24 -11.00
CA THR A 212 1.53 23.44 -11.98
C THR A 212 0.80 22.15 -12.27
N LEU A 213 1.52 21.03 -12.43
CA LEU A 213 0.92 19.72 -12.67
C LEU A 213 0.01 19.29 -11.51
N ASN A 214 0.43 19.45 -10.27
CA ASN A 214 -0.38 19.11 -9.09
C ASN A 214 -1.65 19.95 -9.01
N ASN A 215 -1.56 21.26 -9.29
CA ASN A 215 -2.72 22.15 -9.28
C ASN A 215 -3.76 21.73 -10.34
N GLN A 216 -3.31 21.47 -11.57
CA GLN A 216 -4.20 20.99 -12.65
C GLN A 216 -4.87 19.67 -12.29
N LEU A 217 -4.11 18.75 -11.70
CA LEU A 217 -4.60 17.42 -11.39
C LEU A 217 -5.57 17.42 -10.20
N ALA A 218 -5.40 18.35 -9.24
CA ALA A 218 -6.32 18.56 -8.13
C ALA A 218 -7.69 19.09 -8.59
N GLU A 219 -7.76 19.85 -9.68
CA GLU A 219 -9.04 20.29 -10.27
C GLU A 219 -9.83 19.15 -10.93
N MET A 220 -9.16 18.04 -11.27
CA MET A 220 -9.75 16.91 -12.00
C MET A 220 -10.23 15.77 -11.09
N ILE A 221 -9.74 15.69 -9.85
CA ILE A 221 -9.97 14.58 -8.91
C ILE A 221 -11.01 14.96 -7.86
#